data_AF-A0A0T9R0B1-F1
#
_entry.id   AF-A0A0T9R0B1-F1
#
_cell.length_a   1.000
_cell.length_b   1.000
_cell.length_c   1.000
_cell.angle_alpha   90.00
_cell.angle_beta   90.00
_cell.angle_gamma   90.00
#
_symmetry.space_group_name_H-M   'P 1'
#
loop_
_entity.id
_entity.type
_entity.pdbx_description
1 polymer ?
#
loop_
_entity_poly.entity_id
_entity_poly.type
_entity_poly.pdbx_seq_one_letter_code
_entity_poly.pdbx_strand_id
1 'polypeptide(L)'
;MLSNITSNVSMPKIEPDREIHADRAAATALTPADYHAIWEKWASEAIPGANEQRDQAVARMKECLENNAEDLELDELGLTSLPEIWPASLLVLDLGDNALTQFPQNLPEGMEDLTLSYNNQLQEWPDSLPSSLKELCITHCGFTTLGSLPPNLQELLASHNQINTLPDTWPASLSSLDLSDNVLTQFPQNLPEGLDYLDVSSNRQLQEWPDSLPSSLKELCITHCGFTTLGSLPPNLQELLASHNQINTLPDTWPASLLVLDLGDNALTQFPQNLPEGMENLALSYNLQLQQGTSSLPSSLKFLDIARCGFTELSEAITSLPLTCQINMGQWGSSGYTRLIPENVRALLLDREMDRQVWMELGPYIRLAQEAQQERPSPINKLSDVIATWLPAEQQDKLAEG
;
A
#
# COMPACT_ATOMS: atom_id res chain seq x y z
N MET A 1 59.45 -19.38 72.91
CA MET A 1 60.29 -18.41 73.65
C MET A 1 61.15 -17.67 72.65
N LEU A 2 60.96 -16.34 72.61
CA LEU A 2 61.91 -15.27 72.23
C LEU A 2 62.52 -15.33 70.81
N SER A 3 62.54 -14.27 69.99
CA SER A 3 62.34 -12.84 70.24
C SER A 3 62.27 -12.06 68.93
N ASN A 4 61.40 -11.04 68.91
CA ASN A 4 61.39 -9.90 67.99
C ASN A 4 62.74 -9.17 67.96
N ILE A 5 63.17 -8.67 66.80
CA ILE A 5 63.71 -7.30 66.65
C ILE A 5 63.16 -6.68 65.36
N THR A 6 62.45 -5.59 65.57
CA THR A 6 61.87 -4.62 64.64
C THR A 6 62.94 -3.74 63.98
N SER A 7 62.74 -3.38 62.71
CA SER A 7 63.30 -2.16 62.11
C SER A 7 62.26 -1.54 61.18
N ASN A 8 61.63 -0.47 61.68
CA ASN A 8 60.77 0.45 60.97
C ASN A 8 61.59 1.27 59.97
N VAL A 9 61.20 1.25 58.69
CA VAL A 9 61.37 2.40 57.79
C VAL A 9 60.09 2.54 56.98
N SER A 10 59.43 3.68 57.15
CA SER A 10 58.16 4.06 56.52
C SER A 10 58.27 4.09 54.99
N MET A 11 57.34 3.40 54.33
CA MET A 11 57.10 3.57 52.88
C MET A 11 56.26 4.83 52.63
N PRO A 12 56.61 5.66 51.63
CA PRO A 12 55.80 6.81 51.27
C PRO A 12 54.48 6.36 50.62
N LYS A 13 53.39 7.01 51.02
CA LYS A 13 52.06 6.86 50.42
C LYS A 13 52.13 7.19 48.93
N ILE A 14 51.77 6.24 48.08
CA ILE A 14 51.45 6.48 46.68
C ILE A 14 49.96 6.86 46.66
N GLU A 15 49.68 8.15 46.47
CA GLU A 15 48.35 8.61 46.07
C GLU A 15 48.15 8.32 44.57
N PRO A 16 46.94 7.93 44.13
CA PRO A 16 46.64 7.70 42.73
C PRO A 16 46.27 9.02 42.02
N ASP A 17 46.53 9.03 40.71
CA ASP A 17 45.92 9.88 39.67
C ASP A 17 46.04 11.40 39.80
N ARG A 18 46.98 11.98 39.03
CA ARG A 18 46.79 13.30 38.42
C ARG A 18 47.44 13.38 37.03
N GLU A 19 46.57 13.64 36.05
CA GLU A 19 46.82 14.45 34.86
C GLU A 19 47.78 13.90 33.79
N ILE A 20 47.36 12.83 33.09
CA ILE A 20 47.73 12.65 31.68
C ILE A 20 46.50 12.21 30.87
N HIS A 21 45.39 12.95 31.01
CA HIS A 21 44.22 12.83 30.12
C HIS A 21 43.56 14.20 29.98
N ALA A 22 44.24 15.14 29.32
CA ALA A 22 43.65 16.41 28.90
C ALA A 22 44.33 16.93 27.63
N ASP A 23 44.41 16.08 26.61
CA ASP A 23 44.64 16.50 25.22
C ASP A 23 43.88 15.53 24.30
N ARG A 24 42.58 15.38 24.58
CA ARG A 24 41.65 14.91 23.56
C ARG A 24 41.21 16.16 22.82
N ALA A 25 41.78 16.37 21.64
CA ALA A 25 41.42 17.44 20.72
C ALA A 25 39.91 17.63 20.73
N ALA A 26 39.45 18.75 21.28
CA ALA A 26 38.12 19.24 20.99
C ALA A 26 38.12 19.49 19.48
N ALA A 27 37.47 18.64 18.71
CA ALA A 27 37.15 18.96 17.32
C ALA A 27 36.42 20.30 17.37
N THR A 28 37.06 21.35 16.87
CA THR A 28 36.48 22.68 16.80
C THR A 28 35.17 22.56 16.05
N ALA A 29 34.05 22.90 16.70
CA ALA A 29 32.75 22.93 16.05
C ALA A 29 32.83 23.87 14.84
N LEU A 30 32.33 23.41 13.69
CA LEU A 30 32.32 24.19 12.45
C LEU A 30 31.57 25.51 12.68
N THR A 31 32.16 26.62 12.25
CA THR A 31 31.51 27.92 12.26
C THR A 31 30.57 28.03 11.04
N PRO A 32 29.56 28.92 11.05
CA PRO A 32 28.72 29.14 9.87
C PRO A 32 29.52 29.50 8.60
N ALA A 33 30.63 30.22 8.76
CA ALA A 33 31.52 30.53 7.64
C ALA A 33 32.18 29.28 7.04
N ASP A 34 32.48 28.26 7.85
CA ASP A 34 33.04 26.99 7.38
C ASP A 34 32.00 26.20 6.56
N TYR A 35 30.75 26.15 7.02
CA TYR A 35 29.63 25.57 6.26
C TYR A 35 29.48 26.25 4.90
N HIS A 36 29.43 27.58 4.90
CA HIS A 36 29.25 28.38 3.68
C HIS A 36 30.37 28.11 2.67
N ALA A 37 31.62 28.07 3.12
CA ALA A 37 32.77 27.82 2.24
C ALA A 37 32.73 26.42 1.62
N ILE A 38 32.31 25.39 2.38
CA ILE A 38 32.21 24.01 1.89
C ILE A 38 31.07 23.87 0.88
N TRP A 39 29.90 24.44 1.18
CA TRP A 39 28.75 24.42 0.28
C TRP A 39 28.99 25.21 -1.01
N GLU A 40 29.60 26.39 -0.93
CA GLU A 40 29.98 27.17 -2.12
C GLU A 40 31.00 26.44 -2.99
N LYS A 41 31.96 25.74 -2.36
CA LYS A 41 32.90 24.89 -3.09
C LYS A 41 32.16 23.77 -3.81
N TRP A 42 31.28 23.04 -3.14
CA TRP A 42 30.45 21.99 -3.75
C TRP A 42 29.60 22.54 -4.92
N ALA A 43 29.02 23.73 -4.79
CA ALA A 43 28.28 24.36 -5.88
C ALA A 43 29.16 24.68 -7.09
N SER A 44 30.39 25.14 -6.85
CA SER A 44 31.35 25.43 -7.93
C SER A 44 31.82 24.20 -8.70
N GLU A 45 31.65 23.01 -8.13
CA GLU A 45 32.02 21.71 -8.72
C GLU A 45 30.88 21.08 -9.55
N ALA A 46 29.78 21.81 -9.80
CA ALA A 46 28.67 21.34 -10.63
C ALA A 46 29.12 20.86 -12.02
N ILE A 47 28.55 19.75 -12.48
CA ILE A 47 28.94 19.16 -13.77
C ILE A 47 28.32 20.01 -14.90
N PRO A 48 29.13 20.57 -15.83
CA PRO A 48 28.58 21.36 -16.93
C PRO A 48 27.61 20.54 -17.78
N GLY A 49 26.38 21.03 -17.91
CA GLY A 49 25.31 20.38 -18.68
C GLY A 49 24.43 19.40 -17.91
N ALA A 50 24.67 19.18 -16.62
CA ALA A 50 23.81 18.38 -15.75
C ALA A 50 22.55 19.13 -15.24
N ASN A 51 22.41 20.43 -15.58
CA ASN A 51 21.29 21.30 -15.17
C ASN A 51 21.06 21.34 -13.65
N GLU A 52 22.08 21.07 -12.84
CA GLU A 52 21.99 21.08 -11.38
C GLU A 52 21.78 22.50 -10.83
N GLN A 53 20.79 22.67 -9.95
CA GLN A 53 20.50 23.94 -9.28
C GLN A 53 21.26 24.08 -7.95
N ARG A 54 22.58 23.80 -7.96
CA ARG A 54 23.41 23.82 -6.73
C ARG A 54 23.43 25.18 -6.03
N ASP A 55 23.42 26.29 -6.77
CA ASP A 55 23.36 27.63 -6.17
C ASP A 55 22.08 27.85 -5.35
N GLN A 56 20.95 27.31 -5.82
CA GLN A 56 19.69 27.35 -5.09
C GLN A 56 19.76 26.44 -3.86
N ALA A 57 20.32 25.23 -3.98
CA ALA A 57 20.54 24.35 -2.83
C ALA A 57 21.38 25.04 -1.75
N VAL A 58 22.48 25.71 -2.13
CA VAL A 58 23.33 26.46 -1.19
C VAL A 58 22.56 27.59 -0.54
N ALA A 59 21.72 28.32 -1.27
CA ALA A 59 20.89 29.37 -0.69
C ALA A 59 19.94 28.81 0.39
N ARG A 60 19.24 27.70 0.10
CA ARG A 60 18.35 27.02 1.05
C ARG A 60 19.11 26.51 2.28
N MET A 61 20.28 25.89 2.09
CA MET A 61 21.14 25.41 3.19
C MET A 61 21.63 26.55 4.09
N LYS A 62 22.02 27.70 3.52
CA LYS A 62 22.42 28.89 4.27
C LYS A 62 21.27 29.45 5.08
N GLU A 63 20.09 29.58 4.47
CA GLU A 63 18.88 30.05 5.16
C GLU A 63 18.51 29.12 6.33
N CYS A 64 18.53 27.80 6.11
CA CYS A 64 18.31 26.79 7.14
C CYS A 64 19.28 26.97 8.32
N LEU A 65 20.58 27.12 8.04
CA LEU A 65 21.61 27.30 9.07
C LEU A 65 21.47 28.64 9.82
N GLU A 66 21.20 29.73 9.12
CA GLU A 66 21.05 31.07 9.72
C GLU A 66 19.82 31.17 10.62
N ASN A 67 18.74 30.48 10.23
CA ASN A 67 17.50 30.41 11.02
C ASN A 67 17.53 29.32 12.10
N ASN A 68 18.56 28.47 12.12
CA ASN A 68 18.60 27.26 12.95
C ASN A 68 17.34 26.41 12.76
N ALA A 69 16.94 26.23 11.50
CA ALA A 69 15.82 25.37 11.14
C ALA A 69 16.19 23.89 11.36
N GLU A 70 15.16 23.09 11.58
CA GLU A 70 15.26 21.63 11.77
C GLU A 70 14.87 20.90 10.47
N ASP A 71 14.25 21.61 9.53
CA ASP A 71 13.81 21.16 8.23
C ASP A 71 14.64 21.79 7.10
N LEU A 72 14.96 20.98 6.09
CA LEU A 72 15.67 21.41 4.89
C LEU A 72 15.12 20.69 3.66
N GLU A 73 14.55 21.49 2.76
CA GLU A 73 14.01 21.04 1.47
C GLU A 73 15.03 21.28 0.36
N LEU A 74 15.55 20.22 -0.26
CA LEU A 74 16.47 20.24 -1.41
C LEU A 74 15.92 19.44 -2.60
N ASP A 75 14.61 19.32 -2.67
CA ASP A 75 13.84 18.64 -3.69
C ASP A 75 13.80 19.40 -5.03
N GLU A 76 13.63 18.67 -6.14
CA GLU A 76 13.45 19.22 -7.50
C GLU A 76 14.62 20.10 -8.01
N LEU A 77 15.83 19.88 -7.48
CA LEU A 77 17.01 20.68 -7.83
C LEU A 77 17.90 20.01 -8.89
N GLY A 78 17.53 18.81 -9.34
CA GLY A 78 18.30 18.03 -10.32
C GLY A 78 19.70 17.65 -9.82
N LEU A 79 19.91 17.57 -8.51
CA LEU A 79 21.21 17.32 -7.90
C LEU A 79 21.70 15.91 -8.24
N THR A 80 22.95 15.79 -8.70
CA THR A 80 23.57 14.48 -8.93
C THR A 80 24.47 14.04 -7.78
N SER A 81 24.90 14.98 -6.93
CA SER A 81 25.67 14.72 -5.72
C SER A 81 25.35 15.73 -4.64
N LEU A 82 25.69 15.42 -3.39
CA LEU A 82 25.40 16.24 -2.21
C LEU A 82 26.70 16.73 -1.55
N PRO A 83 26.63 17.80 -0.74
CA PRO A 83 27.76 18.19 0.10
C PRO A 83 28.07 17.13 1.17
N GLU A 84 29.29 17.15 1.71
CA GLU A 84 29.73 16.18 2.71
C GLU A 84 29.32 16.50 4.15
N ILE A 85 28.77 17.70 4.39
CA ILE A 85 28.41 18.19 5.73
C ILE A 85 27.00 18.78 5.76
N TRP A 86 26.34 18.57 6.90
CA TRP A 86 24.97 18.98 7.17
C TRP A 86 24.90 19.72 8.51
N PRO A 87 23.96 20.66 8.70
CA PRO A 87 23.72 21.28 10.00
C PRO A 87 23.36 20.21 11.04
N ALA A 88 24.00 20.24 12.21
CA ALA A 88 23.75 19.25 13.26
C ALA A 88 22.35 19.35 13.90
N SER A 89 21.65 20.48 13.71
CA SER A 89 20.27 20.70 14.15
C SER A 89 19.22 20.04 13.25
N LEU A 90 19.63 19.55 12.08
CA LEU A 90 18.69 19.07 11.07
C LEU A 90 18.03 17.75 11.51
N LEU A 91 16.70 17.77 11.56
CA LEU A 91 15.84 16.64 11.88
C LEU A 91 15.13 16.09 10.64
N VAL A 92 14.77 16.95 9.68
CA VAL A 92 14.01 16.59 8.48
C VAL A 92 14.79 17.00 7.23
N LEU A 93 15.03 16.06 6.32
CA LEU A 93 15.72 16.33 5.06
C LEU A 93 14.93 15.76 3.88
N ASP A 94 14.50 16.64 2.98
CA ASP A 94 13.90 16.25 1.70
C ASP A 94 14.91 16.40 0.56
N LEU A 95 15.20 15.29 -0.10
CA LEU A 95 16.07 15.17 -1.27
C LEU A 95 15.31 14.62 -2.48
N GLY A 96 13.97 14.68 -2.47
CA GLY A 96 13.10 14.14 -3.50
C GLY A 96 13.33 14.74 -4.89
N ASP A 97 12.97 14.00 -5.93
CA ASP A 97 13.03 14.43 -7.34
C ASP A 97 14.38 15.07 -7.74
N ASN A 98 15.46 14.37 -7.39
CA ASN A 98 16.81 14.68 -7.82
C ASN A 98 17.35 13.56 -8.73
N ALA A 99 18.62 13.67 -9.11
CA ALA A 99 19.31 12.69 -9.94
C ALA A 99 20.45 12.00 -9.16
N LEU A 100 20.25 11.76 -7.86
CA LEU A 100 21.25 11.18 -6.99
C LEU A 100 21.56 9.74 -7.41
N THR A 101 22.85 9.44 -7.57
CA THR A 101 23.36 8.11 -7.89
C THR A 101 23.91 7.37 -6.68
N GLN A 102 24.03 8.06 -5.55
CA GLN A 102 24.65 7.55 -4.33
C GLN A 102 23.87 8.02 -3.11
N PHE A 103 23.74 7.17 -2.10
CA PHE A 103 23.04 7.49 -0.87
C PHE A 103 23.75 8.64 -0.13
N PRO A 104 23.03 9.61 0.48
CA PRO A 104 23.63 10.70 1.24
C PRO A 104 24.55 10.18 2.36
N GLN A 105 25.75 10.73 2.43
CA GLN A 105 26.74 10.39 3.45
C GLN A 105 26.69 11.41 4.60
N ASN A 106 27.18 10.99 5.78
CA ASN A 106 27.35 11.84 6.97
C ASN A 106 26.07 12.53 7.45
N LEU A 107 24.91 11.88 7.29
CA LEU A 107 23.64 12.40 7.79
C LEU A 107 23.72 12.67 9.31
N PRO A 108 23.12 13.78 9.80
CA PRO A 108 23.08 14.10 11.23
C PRO A 108 22.55 12.97 12.10
N GLU A 109 23.21 12.71 13.24
CA GLU A 109 22.82 11.64 14.18
C GLU A 109 21.43 11.84 14.83
N GLY A 110 20.89 13.07 14.78
CA GLY A 110 19.57 13.43 15.30
C GLY A 110 18.46 13.41 14.25
N MET A 111 18.77 13.10 12.98
CA MET A 111 17.80 13.10 11.88
C MET A 111 16.66 12.13 12.16
N GLU A 112 15.43 12.62 12.07
CA GLU A 112 14.21 11.85 12.30
C GLU A 112 13.57 11.43 10.96
N ASP A 113 13.57 12.31 9.96
CA ASP A 113 12.84 12.07 8.71
C ASP A 113 13.74 12.30 7.49
N LEU A 114 13.75 11.33 6.56
CA LEU A 114 14.55 11.39 5.33
C LEU A 114 13.71 10.98 4.12
N THR A 115 13.56 11.90 3.17
CA THR A 115 12.92 11.65 1.87
C THR A 115 13.96 11.65 0.77
N LEU A 116 13.99 10.58 -0.03
CA LEU A 116 14.87 10.39 -1.18
C LEU A 116 14.08 10.08 -2.46
N SER A 117 12.76 10.24 -2.44
CA SER A 117 11.86 9.76 -3.49
C SER A 117 12.26 10.24 -4.88
N TYR A 118 11.97 9.43 -5.90
CA TYR A 118 12.25 9.72 -7.31
C TYR A 118 13.74 9.85 -7.70
N ASN A 119 14.67 9.52 -6.81
CA ASN A 119 16.10 9.37 -7.15
C ASN A 119 16.38 7.98 -7.76
N ASN A 120 15.93 7.79 -9.01
CA ASN A 120 15.87 6.49 -9.71
C ASN A 120 17.22 5.76 -9.93
N GLN A 121 18.35 6.33 -9.50
CA GLN A 121 19.69 5.79 -9.72
C GLN A 121 20.43 5.40 -8.43
N LEU A 122 19.77 5.40 -7.27
CA LEU A 122 20.43 5.11 -5.99
C LEU A 122 20.94 3.67 -5.88
N GLN A 123 20.18 2.66 -6.35
CA GLN A 123 20.44 1.21 -6.47
C GLN A 123 21.10 0.46 -5.28
N GLU A 124 22.15 1.00 -4.65
CA GLU A 124 22.94 0.45 -3.56
C GLU A 124 22.42 0.93 -2.19
N TRP A 125 22.13 -0.03 -1.31
CA TRP A 125 21.73 0.25 0.06
C TRP A 125 22.91 0.75 0.90
N PRO A 126 22.74 1.76 1.78
CA PRO A 126 23.82 2.29 2.60
C PRO A 126 24.27 1.32 3.71
N ASP A 127 25.53 1.38 4.11
CA ASP A 127 26.08 0.59 5.22
C ASP A 127 25.43 0.91 6.57
N SER A 128 25.02 2.17 6.77
CA SER A 128 24.34 2.62 7.97
C SER A 128 23.36 3.77 7.70
N LEU A 129 22.29 3.79 8.50
CA LEU A 129 21.31 4.88 8.57
C LEU A 129 21.38 5.53 9.96
N PRO A 130 20.99 6.81 10.12
CA PRO A 130 20.92 7.46 11.43
C PRO A 130 20.03 6.67 12.40
N SER A 131 20.51 6.45 13.62
CA SER A 131 19.77 5.61 14.59
C SER A 131 18.50 6.26 15.12
N SER A 132 18.39 7.59 15.02
CA SER A 132 17.23 8.40 15.40
C SER A 132 16.10 8.39 14.37
N LEU A 133 16.37 7.90 13.15
CA LEU A 133 15.43 7.96 12.04
C LEU A 133 14.13 7.23 12.39
N LYS A 134 13.02 7.93 12.23
CA LYS A 134 11.64 7.51 12.45
C LYS A 134 10.92 7.28 11.13
N GLU A 135 11.18 8.11 10.12
CA GLU A 135 10.52 8.04 8.82
C GLU A 135 11.56 7.97 7.69
N LEU A 136 11.41 7.00 6.80
CA LEU A 136 12.25 6.84 5.61
C LEU A 136 11.39 6.65 4.37
N CYS A 137 11.50 7.59 3.42
CA CYS A 137 10.81 7.54 2.15
C CYS A 137 11.82 7.36 1.01
N ILE A 138 11.77 6.21 0.34
CA ILE A 138 12.65 5.81 -0.77
C ILE A 138 11.83 5.36 -1.99
N THR A 139 10.62 5.90 -2.16
CA THR A 139 9.74 5.58 -3.28
C THR A 139 10.40 5.96 -4.61
N HIS A 140 10.34 5.10 -5.63
CA HIS A 140 10.96 5.38 -6.94
C HIS A 140 12.49 5.65 -6.87
N CYS A 141 13.26 4.86 -6.12
CA CYS A 141 14.73 5.02 -6.01
C CYS A 141 15.55 3.95 -6.77
N GLY A 142 14.88 2.91 -7.28
CA GLY A 142 15.52 1.81 -8.00
C GLY A 142 16.28 0.82 -7.10
N PHE A 143 16.00 0.78 -5.80
CA PHE A 143 16.62 -0.20 -4.89
C PHE A 143 16.24 -1.63 -5.28
N THR A 144 17.21 -2.55 -5.17
CA THR A 144 16.98 -3.99 -5.41
C THR A 144 16.95 -4.80 -4.11
N THR A 145 17.46 -4.23 -3.03
CA THR A 145 17.56 -4.86 -1.71
C THR A 145 17.25 -3.84 -0.62
N LEU A 146 16.58 -4.26 0.45
CA LEU A 146 16.54 -3.53 1.71
C LEU A 146 17.54 -4.16 2.70
N GLY A 147 18.46 -3.35 3.22
CA GLY A 147 19.42 -3.78 4.23
C GLY A 147 18.92 -3.50 5.65
N SER A 148 19.86 -3.39 6.59
CA SER A 148 19.56 -3.13 8.01
C SER A 148 18.86 -1.78 8.18
N LEU A 149 17.73 -1.78 8.87
CA LEU A 149 16.94 -0.59 9.20
C LEU A 149 17.26 -0.09 10.62
N PRO A 150 17.13 1.22 10.89
CA PRO A 150 17.41 1.79 12.21
C PRO A 150 16.35 1.33 13.24
N PRO A 151 16.74 1.19 14.52
CA PRO A 151 15.88 0.58 15.54
C PRO A 151 14.65 1.41 15.94
N ASN A 152 14.65 2.72 15.63
CA ASN A 152 13.56 3.64 15.96
C ASN A 152 12.65 3.95 14.77
N LEU A 153 12.84 3.27 13.63
CA LEU A 153 12.05 3.49 12.42
C LEU A 153 10.60 3.06 12.65
N GLN A 154 9.68 4.00 12.45
CA GLN A 154 8.24 3.84 12.60
C GLN A 154 7.57 3.66 11.23
N GLU A 155 8.05 4.36 10.22
CA GLU A 155 7.48 4.33 8.87
C GLU A 155 8.55 4.11 7.80
N LEU A 156 8.28 3.16 6.90
CA LEU A 156 9.08 2.89 5.72
C LEU A 156 8.20 2.90 4.47
N LEU A 157 8.42 3.89 3.61
CA LEU A 157 7.79 4.00 2.30
C LEU A 157 8.80 3.61 1.22
N ALA A 158 8.69 2.39 0.70
CA ALA A 158 9.63 1.81 -0.25
C ALA A 158 8.97 1.32 -1.55
N SER A 159 7.86 1.95 -1.93
CA SER A 159 7.10 1.63 -3.13
C SER A 159 7.83 1.93 -4.43
N HIS A 160 7.41 1.27 -5.52
CA HIS A 160 7.93 1.47 -6.87
C HIS A 160 9.46 1.34 -6.99
N ASN A 161 10.02 0.33 -6.34
CA ASN A 161 11.43 -0.04 -6.47
C ASN A 161 11.58 -1.35 -7.26
N GLN A 162 12.73 -2.01 -7.16
CA GLN A 162 13.00 -3.33 -7.72
C GLN A 162 13.40 -4.32 -6.61
N ILE A 163 12.86 -4.11 -5.40
CA ILE A 163 13.22 -4.87 -4.21
C ILE A 163 12.79 -6.32 -4.38
N ASN A 164 13.74 -7.23 -4.26
CA ASN A 164 13.53 -8.67 -4.24
C ASN A 164 14.11 -9.33 -2.99
N THR A 165 14.94 -8.62 -2.23
CA THR A 165 15.57 -9.09 -0.99
C THR A 165 15.22 -8.14 0.15
N LEU A 166 14.65 -8.69 1.22
CA LEU A 166 14.22 -7.99 2.43
C LEU A 166 15.17 -8.30 3.59
N PRO A 167 15.22 -7.47 4.65
CA PRO A 167 16.00 -7.77 5.84
C PRO A 167 15.41 -8.96 6.62
N ASP A 168 16.26 -9.70 7.32
CA ASP A 168 15.84 -10.81 8.18
C ASP A 168 15.09 -10.35 9.44
N THR A 169 15.32 -9.09 9.86
CA THR A 169 14.77 -8.48 11.08
C THR A 169 14.23 -7.10 10.80
N TRP A 170 13.04 -6.81 11.33
CA TRP A 170 12.39 -5.51 11.26
C TRP A 170 12.54 -4.74 12.58
N PRO A 171 12.59 -3.39 12.56
CA PRO A 171 12.54 -2.59 13.78
C PRO A 171 11.27 -2.84 14.57
N ALA A 172 11.37 -3.03 15.89
CA ALA A 172 10.20 -3.29 16.74
C ALA A 172 9.25 -2.08 16.85
N SER A 173 9.74 -0.90 16.49
CA SER A 173 9.01 0.38 16.45
C SER A 173 8.21 0.59 15.16
N LEU A 174 8.42 -0.23 14.13
CA LEU A 174 7.80 -0.07 12.82
C LEU A 174 6.28 -0.32 12.92
N SER A 175 5.51 0.69 12.53
CA SER A 175 4.05 0.70 12.53
C SER A 175 3.45 0.77 11.13
N SER A 176 4.17 1.32 10.15
CA SER A 176 3.74 1.44 8.75
C SER A 176 4.82 0.95 7.79
N LEU A 177 4.44 0.06 6.87
CA LEU A 177 5.33 -0.52 5.87
C LEU A 177 4.67 -0.57 4.49
N ASP A 178 5.18 0.20 3.55
CA ASP A 178 4.80 0.15 2.13
C ASP A 178 5.94 -0.45 1.29
N LEU A 179 5.68 -1.62 0.74
CA LEU A 179 6.53 -2.37 -0.19
C LEU A 179 5.82 -2.59 -1.54
N SER A 180 4.79 -1.81 -1.85
CA SER A 180 4.02 -1.93 -3.09
C SER A 180 4.88 -1.71 -4.34
N ASP A 181 4.45 -2.25 -5.47
CA ASP A 181 5.12 -2.06 -6.76
C ASP A 181 6.62 -2.41 -6.75
N ASN A 182 6.94 -3.56 -6.16
CA ASN A 182 8.26 -4.17 -6.16
C ASN A 182 8.26 -5.50 -6.94
N VAL A 183 9.34 -6.29 -6.79
CA VAL A 183 9.48 -7.62 -7.41
C VAL A 183 9.69 -8.70 -6.34
N LEU A 184 8.96 -8.59 -5.24
CA LEU A 184 9.01 -9.56 -4.15
C LEU A 184 8.48 -10.92 -4.63
N THR A 185 9.26 -11.96 -4.33
CA THR A 185 8.91 -13.36 -4.64
C THR A 185 8.41 -14.12 -3.41
N GLN A 186 8.62 -13.57 -2.22
CA GLN A 186 8.26 -14.14 -0.92
C GLN A 186 7.67 -13.05 -0.04
N PHE A 187 6.65 -13.40 0.75
CA PHE A 187 6.02 -12.47 1.67
C PHE A 187 7.00 -12.07 2.80
N PRO A 188 7.01 -10.80 3.26
CA PRO A 188 7.84 -10.37 4.38
C PRO A 188 7.66 -11.26 5.62
N GLN A 189 8.76 -11.83 6.13
CA GLN A 189 8.76 -12.68 7.32
C GLN A 189 9.13 -11.87 8.57
N ASN A 190 8.76 -12.39 9.75
CA ASN A 190 9.11 -11.82 11.06
C ASN A 190 8.71 -10.34 11.25
N LEU A 191 7.58 -9.94 10.66
CA LEU A 191 7.05 -8.58 10.83
C LEU A 191 6.81 -8.27 12.32
N PRO A 192 7.02 -7.01 12.74
CA PRO A 192 6.93 -6.65 14.16
C PRO A 192 5.48 -6.64 14.64
N GLU A 193 5.24 -7.04 15.89
CA GLU A 193 3.91 -7.03 16.53
C GLU A 193 3.31 -5.62 16.71
N GLY A 194 4.07 -4.56 16.41
CA GLY A 194 3.57 -3.17 16.41
C GLY A 194 3.06 -2.69 15.04
N LEU A 195 3.12 -3.52 14.00
CA LEU A 195 2.78 -3.12 12.64
C LEU A 195 1.26 -2.99 12.45
N ASP A 196 0.82 -1.76 12.18
CA ASP A 196 -0.59 -1.41 11.98
C ASP A 196 -1.00 -1.44 10.50
N TYR A 197 -0.09 -1.06 9.60
CA TYR A 197 -0.32 -0.97 8.15
C TYR A 197 0.74 -1.74 7.35
N LEU A 198 0.29 -2.54 6.38
CA LEU A 198 1.15 -3.24 5.45
C LEU A 198 0.58 -3.20 4.03
N ASP A 199 1.36 -2.65 3.10
CA ASP A 199 1.09 -2.74 1.66
C ASP A 199 2.20 -3.52 0.95
N VAL A 200 1.81 -4.61 0.28
CA VAL A 200 2.68 -5.40 -0.61
C VAL A 200 2.05 -5.55 -1.99
N SER A 201 1.11 -4.69 -2.34
CA SER A 201 0.39 -4.70 -3.61
C SER A 201 1.33 -4.62 -4.82
N SER A 202 0.84 -5.04 -5.98
CA SER A 202 1.58 -5.07 -7.25
C SER A 202 2.84 -5.96 -7.26
N ASN A 203 3.11 -6.73 -6.21
CA ASN A 203 4.16 -7.75 -6.18
C ASN A 203 3.64 -9.08 -6.77
N ARG A 204 3.50 -9.12 -8.10
CA ARG A 204 2.81 -10.21 -8.84
C ARG A 204 3.40 -11.62 -8.66
N GLN A 205 4.61 -11.74 -8.11
CA GLN A 205 5.25 -13.03 -7.84
C GLN A 205 4.91 -13.59 -6.45
N LEU A 206 4.25 -12.81 -5.58
CA LEU A 206 3.72 -13.29 -4.31
C LEU A 206 2.50 -14.19 -4.54
N GLN A 207 2.68 -15.49 -4.32
CA GLN A 207 1.64 -16.50 -4.50
C GLN A 207 1.31 -17.27 -3.21
N GLU A 208 2.27 -17.33 -2.29
CA GLU A 208 2.17 -18.10 -1.05
C GLU A 208 1.73 -17.21 0.11
N TRP A 209 0.66 -17.61 0.77
CA TRP A 209 0.14 -16.93 1.96
C TRP A 209 1.11 -17.10 3.14
N PRO A 210 1.37 -16.05 3.95
CA PRO A 210 2.27 -16.15 5.11
C PRO A 210 1.69 -17.02 6.24
N ASP A 211 2.57 -17.71 6.97
CA ASP A 211 2.17 -18.54 8.13
C ASP A 211 1.52 -17.72 9.26
N SER A 212 1.95 -16.47 9.44
CA SER A 212 1.46 -15.57 10.46
C SER A 212 1.55 -14.11 10.03
N LEU A 213 0.56 -13.32 10.41
CA LEU A 213 0.56 -11.86 10.31
C LEU A 213 0.55 -11.26 11.74
N PRO A 214 1.13 -10.06 11.94
CA PRO A 214 1.13 -9.38 13.24
C PRO A 214 -0.28 -9.20 13.79
N SER A 215 -0.45 -9.40 15.10
CA SER A 215 -1.77 -9.35 15.73
C SER A 215 -2.37 -7.93 15.77
N SER A 216 -1.53 -6.89 15.72
CA SER A 216 -1.90 -5.47 15.69
C SER A 216 -2.40 -4.99 14.34
N LEU A 217 -2.07 -5.70 13.25
CA LEU A 217 -2.32 -5.26 11.88
C LEU A 217 -3.79 -4.90 11.67
N LYS A 218 -4.02 -3.67 11.22
CA LYS A 218 -5.35 -3.10 10.96
C LYS A 218 -5.66 -3.05 9.47
N GLU A 219 -4.64 -2.79 8.66
CA GLU A 219 -4.79 -2.60 7.22
C GLU A 219 -3.79 -3.47 6.46
N LEU A 220 -4.30 -4.28 5.54
CA LEU A 220 -3.50 -5.14 4.68
C LEU A 220 -3.90 -4.95 3.21
N CYS A 221 -2.94 -4.50 2.40
CA CYS A 221 -3.11 -4.40 0.95
C CYS A 221 -2.23 -5.43 0.23
N ILE A 222 -2.88 -6.35 -0.47
CA ILE A 222 -2.27 -7.39 -1.32
C ILE A 222 -2.83 -7.33 -2.75
N THR A 223 -3.38 -6.19 -3.15
CA THR A 223 -3.97 -5.96 -4.46
C THR A 223 -2.97 -6.26 -5.56
N HIS A 224 -3.41 -6.86 -6.67
CA HIS A 224 -2.58 -7.10 -7.85
C HIS A 224 -1.34 -7.98 -7.60
N CYS A 225 -1.48 -8.96 -6.72
CA CYS A 225 -0.49 -10.01 -6.45
C CYS A 225 -0.85 -11.31 -7.19
N GLY A 226 -0.27 -12.44 -6.79
CA GLY A 226 -0.51 -13.76 -7.38
C GLY A 226 -1.21 -14.75 -6.45
N PHE A 227 -1.86 -14.29 -5.38
CA PHE A 227 -2.44 -15.17 -4.37
C PHE A 227 -3.59 -16.01 -4.94
N THR A 228 -3.62 -17.29 -4.58
CA THR A 228 -4.72 -18.21 -4.94
C THR A 228 -5.59 -18.59 -3.74
N THR A 229 -5.09 -18.35 -2.53
CA THR A 229 -5.73 -18.67 -1.26
C THR A 229 -5.53 -17.52 -0.28
N LEU A 230 -6.56 -17.23 0.52
CA LEU A 230 -6.44 -16.42 1.73
C LEU A 230 -6.39 -17.35 2.94
N GLY A 231 -5.34 -17.21 3.76
CA GLY A 231 -5.21 -17.96 5.01
C GLY A 231 -5.78 -17.22 6.21
N SER A 232 -5.28 -17.56 7.40
CA SER A 232 -5.72 -16.94 8.66
C SER A 232 -5.37 -15.45 8.69
N LEU A 233 -6.36 -14.62 8.99
CA LEU A 233 -6.23 -13.17 9.13
C LEU A 233 -6.04 -12.77 10.60
N PRO A 234 -5.32 -11.68 10.90
CA PRO A 234 -5.10 -11.24 12.27
C PRO A 234 -6.38 -10.68 12.91
N PRO A 235 -6.54 -10.80 14.24
CA PRO A 235 -7.80 -10.52 14.92
C PRO A 235 -8.21 -9.03 14.93
N ASN A 236 -7.26 -8.12 14.72
CA ASN A 236 -7.51 -6.67 14.70
C ASN A 236 -7.64 -6.08 13.29
N LEU A 237 -7.62 -6.92 12.24
CA LEU A 237 -7.70 -6.46 10.85
C LEU A 237 -9.05 -5.81 10.57
N GLN A 238 -9.02 -4.55 10.14
CA GLN A 238 -10.17 -3.73 9.81
C GLN A 238 -10.38 -3.63 8.29
N GLU A 239 -9.30 -3.63 7.53
CA GLU A 239 -9.34 -3.49 6.07
C GLU A 239 -8.44 -4.50 5.38
N LEU A 240 -9.03 -5.25 4.44
CA LEU A 240 -8.32 -6.15 3.54
C LEU A 240 -8.62 -5.76 2.08
N LEU A 241 -7.59 -5.26 1.40
CA LEU A 241 -7.63 -4.98 -0.03
C LEU A 241 -6.88 -6.10 -0.78
N ALA A 242 -7.63 -6.97 -1.45
CA ALA A 242 -7.11 -8.17 -2.09
C ALA A 242 -7.64 -8.35 -3.52
N SER A 243 -8.00 -7.25 -4.18
CA SER A 243 -8.47 -7.29 -5.57
C SER A 243 -7.37 -7.66 -6.57
N HIS A 244 -7.75 -8.06 -7.78
CA HIS A 244 -6.82 -8.43 -8.86
C HIS A 244 -5.84 -9.55 -8.46
N ASN A 245 -6.35 -10.60 -7.84
CA ASN A 245 -5.60 -11.82 -7.51
C ASN A 245 -6.20 -13.04 -8.23
N GLN A 246 -5.80 -14.25 -7.84
CA GLN A 246 -6.35 -15.51 -8.35
C GLN A 246 -7.05 -16.30 -7.23
N ILE A 247 -7.54 -15.59 -6.20
CA ILE A 247 -8.09 -16.17 -4.99
C ILE A 247 -9.35 -16.97 -5.35
N ASN A 248 -9.34 -18.24 -4.98
CA ASN A 248 -10.47 -19.16 -5.12
C ASN A 248 -10.80 -19.89 -3.81
N THR A 249 -9.88 -19.85 -2.84
CA THR A 249 -10.04 -20.43 -1.51
C THR A 249 -10.00 -19.33 -0.46
N LEU A 250 -11.04 -19.28 0.38
CA LEU A 250 -11.24 -18.28 1.44
C LEU A 250 -11.10 -18.93 2.82
N PRO A 251 -10.78 -18.16 3.88
CA PRO A 251 -10.79 -18.67 5.24
C PRO A 251 -12.22 -18.98 5.73
N ASP A 252 -12.33 -19.93 6.67
CA ASP A 252 -13.60 -20.28 7.30
C ASP A 252 -14.09 -19.22 8.31
N THR A 253 -13.17 -18.40 8.81
CA THR A 253 -13.41 -17.39 9.85
C THR A 253 -12.82 -16.04 9.46
N TRP A 254 -13.60 -14.99 9.64
CA TRP A 254 -13.19 -13.60 9.44
C TRP A 254 -12.98 -12.90 10.78
N PRO A 255 -12.03 -11.95 10.89
CA PRO A 255 -11.87 -11.12 12.09
C PRO A 255 -13.15 -10.34 12.38
N ALA A 256 -13.58 -10.30 13.64
CA ALA A 256 -14.79 -9.57 14.05
C ALA A 256 -14.66 -8.04 13.87
N SER A 257 -13.42 -7.56 13.76
CA SER A 257 -13.03 -6.17 13.51
C SER A 257 -13.09 -5.76 12.03
N LEU A 258 -13.24 -6.71 11.10
CA LEU A 258 -13.16 -6.44 9.66
C LEU A 258 -14.35 -5.60 9.18
N LEU A 259 -14.05 -4.41 8.67
CA LEU A 259 -15.01 -3.42 8.16
C LEU A 259 -15.04 -3.39 6.64
N VAL A 260 -13.89 -3.54 5.99
CA VAL A 260 -13.72 -3.43 4.54
C VAL A 260 -13.07 -4.70 4.00
N LEU A 261 -13.73 -5.32 3.02
CA LEU A 261 -13.21 -6.48 2.30
C LEU A 261 -13.37 -6.27 0.79
N ASP A 262 -12.24 -6.11 0.10
CA ASP A 262 -12.19 -6.10 -1.36
C ASP A 262 -11.54 -7.38 -1.90
N LEU A 263 -12.37 -8.18 -2.57
CA LEU A 263 -12.00 -9.39 -3.31
C LEU A 263 -12.40 -9.26 -4.79
N GLY A 264 -12.49 -8.05 -5.31
CA GLY A 264 -12.77 -7.80 -6.73
C GLY A 264 -11.74 -8.46 -7.65
N ASP A 265 -12.13 -8.82 -8.88
CA ASP A 265 -11.26 -9.37 -9.92
C ASP A 265 -10.43 -10.57 -9.41
N ASN A 266 -11.13 -11.59 -8.94
CA ASN A 266 -10.55 -12.84 -8.42
C ASN A 266 -11.17 -14.06 -9.13
N ALA A 267 -10.86 -15.27 -8.64
CA ALA A 267 -11.36 -16.54 -9.15
C ALA A 267 -12.37 -17.20 -8.18
N LEU A 268 -13.15 -16.41 -7.44
CA LEU A 268 -14.09 -16.94 -6.46
C LEU A 268 -15.20 -17.75 -7.15
N THR A 269 -15.45 -18.94 -6.60
CA THR A 269 -16.55 -19.81 -7.02
C THR A 269 -17.71 -19.84 -6.00
N GLN A 270 -17.42 -19.48 -4.76
CA GLN A 270 -18.35 -19.48 -3.63
C GLN A 270 -18.35 -18.11 -2.95
N PHE A 271 -19.53 -17.72 -2.44
CA PHE A 271 -19.67 -16.46 -1.70
C PHE A 271 -18.99 -16.58 -0.33
N PRO A 272 -18.28 -15.56 0.17
CA PRO A 272 -17.71 -15.56 1.52
C PRO A 272 -18.76 -15.87 2.61
N GLN A 273 -18.55 -16.92 3.39
CA GLN A 273 -19.45 -17.30 4.48
C GLN A 273 -19.03 -16.65 5.80
N ASN A 274 -19.97 -16.54 6.75
CA ASN A 274 -19.72 -16.07 8.13
C ASN A 274 -19.06 -14.67 8.21
N LEU A 275 -19.44 -13.76 7.32
CA LEU A 275 -18.97 -12.38 7.36
C LEU A 275 -19.37 -11.71 8.68
N PRO A 276 -18.50 -10.85 9.26
CA PRO A 276 -18.75 -10.23 10.55
C PRO A 276 -19.87 -9.18 10.47
N GLU A 277 -20.67 -9.11 11.53
CA GLU A 277 -21.85 -8.23 11.60
C GLU A 277 -21.52 -6.73 11.64
N GLY A 278 -20.24 -6.37 11.81
CA GLY A 278 -19.75 -4.99 11.74
C GLY A 278 -19.27 -4.56 10.35
N MET A 279 -19.24 -5.46 9.36
CA MET A 279 -18.72 -5.19 8.02
C MET A 279 -19.51 -4.10 7.30
N GLU A 280 -18.80 -3.10 6.78
CA GLU A 280 -19.41 -1.95 6.12
C GLU A 280 -19.34 -2.07 4.59
N ASN A 281 -18.21 -2.53 4.05
CA ASN A 281 -17.98 -2.56 2.61
C ASN A 281 -17.53 -3.95 2.16
N LEU A 282 -18.24 -4.51 1.18
CA LEU A 282 -17.90 -5.78 0.55
C LEU A 282 -17.86 -5.62 -0.97
N ALA A 283 -16.68 -5.79 -1.55
CA ALA A 283 -16.48 -5.80 -3.00
C ALA A 283 -16.07 -7.20 -3.46
N LEU A 284 -16.87 -7.77 -4.36
CA LEU A 284 -16.69 -9.09 -4.98
C LEU A 284 -16.75 -8.99 -6.50
N SER A 285 -16.65 -7.79 -7.06
CA SER A 285 -16.87 -7.54 -8.47
C SER A 285 -15.92 -8.38 -9.35
N TYR A 286 -16.30 -8.63 -10.61
CA TYR A 286 -15.49 -9.37 -11.57
C TYR A 286 -15.12 -10.83 -11.19
N ASN A 287 -15.80 -11.42 -10.20
CA ASN A 287 -15.72 -12.86 -9.93
C ASN A 287 -16.71 -13.65 -10.81
N LEU A 288 -16.36 -13.84 -12.09
CA LEU A 288 -17.27 -14.42 -13.10
C LEU A 288 -17.75 -15.85 -12.77
N GLN A 289 -17.00 -16.61 -11.97
CA GLN A 289 -17.34 -17.96 -11.54
C GLN A 289 -18.24 -17.99 -10.30
N LEU A 290 -18.44 -16.85 -9.64
CA LEU A 290 -19.30 -16.72 -8.48
C LEU A 290 -20.76 -16.66 -8.93
N GLN A 291 -21.43 -17.81 -8.89
CA GLN A 291 -22.78 -17.98 -9.43
C GLN A 291 -23.87 -18.06 -8.36
N GLN A 292 -23.51 -18.44 -7.13
CA GLN A 292 -24.45 -18.65 -6.04
C GLN A 292 -24.27 -17.58 -4.97
N GLY A 293 -25.37 -16.95 -4.57
CA GLY A 293 -25.40 -15.99 -3.46
C GLY A 293 -25.20 -16.65 -2.09
N THR A 294 -25.33 -15.84 -1.04
CA THR A 294 -25.23 -16.28 0.37
C THR A 294 -26.58 -16.30 1.07
N SER A 295 -26.81 -17.13 2.08
CA SER A 295 -28.04 -17.08 2.88
C SER A 295 -28.10 -15.92 3.89
N SER A 296 -26.98 -15.25 4.17
CA SER A 296 -26.93 -14.11 5.10
C SER A 296 -25.93 -13.06 4.66
N LEU A 297 -26.28 -11.79 4.87
CA LEU A 297 -25.39 -10.64 4.72
C LEU A 297 -25.40 -9.83 6.02
N PRO A 298 -24.27 -9.20 6.40
CA PRO A 298 -24.19 -8.32 7.57
C PRO A 298 -25.20 -7.18 7.50
N SER A 299 -25.91 -6.89 8.58
CA SER A 299 -26.90 -5.79 8.58
C SER A 299 -26.26 -4.40 8.63
N SER A 300 -24.97 -4.30 8.97
CA SER A 300 -24.20 -3.04 8.94
C SER A 300 -23.76 -2.60 7.55
N LEU A 301 -23.94 -3.45 6.52
CA LEU A 301 -23.36 -3.23 5.21
C LEU A 301 -23.88 -1.95 4.57
N LYS A 302 -22.95 -1.05 4.23
CA LYS A 302 -23.20 0.23 3.54
C LYS A 302 -22.99 0.10 2.03
N PHE A 303 -22.06 -0.75 1.60
CA PHE A 303 -21.74 -0.94 0.19
C PHE A 303 -21.53 -2.43 -0.14
N LEU A 304 -22.20 -2.89 -1.19
CA LEU A 304 -22.05 -4.22 -1.78
C LEU A 304 -21.77 -4.09 -3.27
N ASP A 305 -20.56 -4.48 -3.71
CA ASP A 305 -20.25 -4.61 -5.14
C ASP A 305 -20.19 -6.06 -5.57
N ILE A 306 -21.12 -6.45 -6.42
CA ILE A 306 -21.19 -7.77 -7.07
C ILE A 306 -21.30 -7.62 -8.59
N ALA A 307 -20.88 -6.48 -9.12
CA ALA A 307 -20.85 -6.23 -10.55
C ALA A 307 -20.00 -7.31 -11.24
N ARG A 308 -20.43 -7.74 -12.42
CA ARG A 308 -19.67 -8.73 -13.22
C ARG A 308 -19.41 -10.07 -12.52
N CYS A 309 -20.26 -10.47 -11.59
CA CYS A 309 -20.32 -11.85 -11.10
C CYS A 309 -21.24 -12.72 -11.96
N GLY A 310 -21.18 -14.03 -11.75
CA GLY A 310 -21.96 -15.04 -12.47
C GLY A 310 -23.37 -15.29 -11.93
N PHE A 311 -23.91 -14.44 -11.04
CA PHE A 311 -25.18 -14.69 -10.37
C PHE A 311 -26.35 -14.80 -11.34
N THR A 312 -27.04 -15.95 -11.31
CA THR A 312 -28.33 -16.12 -11.98
C THR A 312 -29.51 -15.82 -11.07
N GLU A 313 -29.32 -15.98 -9.76
CA GLU A 313 -30.26 -15.67 -8.70
C GLU A 313 -29.45 -15.17 -7.49
N LEU A 314 -29.91 -14.10 -6.82
CA LEU A 314 -29.45 -13.78 -5.47
C LEU A 314 -30.52 -14.23 -4.47
N SER A 315 -30.07 -14.57 -3.27
CA SER A 315 -30.92 -15.02 -2.16
C SER A 315 -31.76 -13.88 -1.57
N GLU A 316 -32.70 -14.24 -0.70
CA GLU A 316 -33.44 -13.30 0.15
C GLU A 316 -32.55 -12.52 1.13
N ALA A 317 -31.27 -12.88 1.29
CA ALA A 317 -30.33 -12.15 2.14
C ALA A 317 -30.18 -10.67 1.73
N ILE A 318 -30.43 -10.33 0.47
CA ILE A 318 -30.43 -8.93 0.03
C ILE A 318 -31.54 -8.12 0.71
N THR A 319 -32.65 -8.75 1.08
CA THR A 319 -33.76 -8.06 1.76
C THR A 319 -33.46 -7.72 3.22
N SER A 320 -32.46 -8.37 3.84
CA SER A 320 -32.04 -8.04 5.21
C SER A 320 -31.11 -6.83 5.28
N LEU A 321 -30.64 -6.32 4.13
CA LEU A 321 -29.77 -5.14 4.09
C LEU A 321 -30.55 -3.85 4.43
N PRO A 322 -29.90 -2.83 5.02
CA PRO A 322 -30.48 -1.51 5.23
C PRO A 322 -30.92 -0.82 3.93
N LEU A 323 -31.93 0.06 4.00
CA LEU A 323 -32.38 0.86 2.84
C LEU A 323 -31.29 1.80 2.31
N THR A 324 -30.35 2.17 3.18
CA THR A 324 -29.19 3.00 2.87
C THR A 324 -28.05 2.23 2.21
N CYS A 325 -28.10 0.89 2.17
CA CYS A 325 -27.07 0.07 1.55
C CYS A 325 -27.07 0.28 0.02
N GLN A 326 -25.91 0.66 -0.52
CA GLN A 326 -25.70 0.80 -1.96
C GLN A 326 -25.25 -0.53 -2.55
N ILE A 327 -25.97 -1.03 -3.55
CA ILE A 327 -25.69 -2.31 -4.19
C ILE A 327 -25.34 -2.09 -5.66
N ASN A 328 -24.11 -2.43 -6.06
CA ASN A 328 -23.66 -2.42 -7.44
C ASN A 328 -23.80 -3.82 -8.07
N MET A 329 -24.61 -3.92 -9.14
CA MET A 329 -24.88 -5.18 -9.88
C MET A 329 -24.68 -5.01 -11.40
N GLY A 330 -23.94 -3.98 -11.85
CA GLY A 330 -23.81 -3.68 -13.28
C GLY A 330 -22.96 -4.68 -14.09
N GLN A 331 -23.20 -4.77 -15.40
CA GLN A 331 -22.27 -5.36 -16.38
C GLN A 331 -21.83 -4.29 -17.40
N TRP A 332 -20.57 -4.32 -17.85
CA TRP A 332 -20.10 -3.50 -18.99
C TRP A 332 -20.54 -4.16 -20.32
N GLY A 333 -21.41 -3.51 -21.07
CA GLY A 333 -21.67 -3.79 -22.48
C GLY A 333 -21.09 -2.70 -23.38
N SER A 334 -21.07 -2.95 -24.70
CA SER A 334 -20.60 -2.02 -25.74
C SER A 334 -21.38 -0.70 -25.83
N SER A 335 -22.47 -0.55 -25.07
CA SER A 335 -23.32 0.65 -25.00
C SER A 335 -23.30 1.34 -23.63
N GLY A 336 -22.38 0.99 -22.73
CA GLY A 336 -22.38 1.42 -21.32
C GLY A 336 -23.05 0.41 -20.38
N TYR A 337 -23.22 0.77 -19.09
CA TYR A 337 -23.74 -0.11 -18.02
C TYR A 337 -25.01 -0.88 -18.42
N THR A 338 -24.87 -2.16 -18.76
CA THR A 338 -26.01 -3.07 -18.94
C THR A 338 -26.33 -3.67 -17.58
N ARG A 339 -27.44 -3.26 -16.98
CA ARG A 339 -27.90 -3.73 -15.67
C ARG A 339 -28.64 -5.05 -15.82
N LEU A 340 -27.95 -6.18 -15.68
CA LEU A 340 -28.57 -7.48 -15.53
C LEU A 340 -28.88 -7.70 -14.04
N ILE A 341 -30.02 -7.19 -13.59
CA ILE A 341 -30.56 -7.55 -12.28
C ILE A 341 -31.37 -8.83 -12.49
N PRO A 342 -31.06 -9.95 -11.80
CA PRO A 342 -31.89 -11.16 -11.86
C PRO A 342 -33.36 -10.84 -11.56
N GLU A 343 -34.30 -11.42 -12.31
CA GLU A 343 -35.74 -11.06 -12.23
C GLU A 343 -36.30 -11.26 -10.81
N ASN A 344 -35.82 -12.29 -10.10
CA ASN A 344 -36.18 -12.55 -8.70
C ASN A 344 -35.72 -11.41 -7.78
N VAL A 345 -34.53 -10.86 -8.02
CA VAL A 345 -33.98 -9.73 -7.26
C VAL A 345 -34.74 -8.45 -7.57
N ARG A 346 -35.11 -8.25 -8.85
CA ARG A 346 -35.96 -7.12 -9.24
C ARG A 346 -37.30 -7.17 -8.52
N ALA A 347 -37.94 -8.33 -8.45
CA ALA A 347 -39.20 -8.48 -7.72
C ALA A 347 -39.05 -8.19 -6.22
N LEU A 348 -38.00 -8.71 -5.58
CA LEU A 348 -37.71 -8.46 -4.15
C LEU A 348 -37.42 -6.99 -3.85
N LEU A 349 -36.67 -6.31 -4.73
CA LEU A 349 -36.39 -4.87 -4.59
C LEU A 349 -37.63 -4.01 -4.83
N LEU A 350 -38.47 -4.37 -5.81
CA LEU A 350 -39.73 -3.66 -6.08
C LEU A 350 -40.75 -3.82 -4.95
N ASP A 351 -40.83 -4.98 -4.32
CA ASP A 351 -41.74 -5.23 -3.19
C ASP A 351 -41.33 -4.42 -1.95
N ARG A 352 -40.02 -4.21 -1.77
CA ARG A 352 -39.44 -3.34 -0.74
C ARG A 352 -39.75 -1.85 -0.95
N GLU A 353 -39.89 -1.40 -2.21
CA GLU A 353 -39.98 0.01 -2.61
C GLU A 353 -41.42 0.54 -2.79
N MET A 354 -42.46 -0.22 -2.39
CA MET A 354 -43.86 0.14 -2.61
C MET A 354 -44.40 1.33 -1.78
N ASP A 355 -43.53 2.15 -1.19
CA ASP A 355 -43.86 3.48 -0.63
C ASP A 355 -43.51 4.59 -1.64
N ARG A 356 -44.44 4.86 -2.56
CA ARG A 356 -44.30 5.74 -3.74
C ARG A 356 -43.84 7.18 -3.47
N GLN A 357 -43.78 7.63 -2.21
CA GLN A 357 -43.45 9.00 -1.86
C GLN A 357 -41.94 9.25 -1.73
N VAL A 358 -41.15 8.19 -1.50
CA VAL A 358 -39.67 8.25 -1.39
C VAL A 358 -38.98 8.25 -2.76
N TRP A 359 -39.69 7.79 -3.79
CA TRP A 359 -39.22 7.67 -5.18
C TRP A 359 -38.79 8.99 -5.85
N MET A 360 -39.21 10.16 -5.33
CA MET A 360 -38.80 11.45 -5.89
C MET A 360 -37.49 12.03 -5.28
N GLU A 361 -37.01 11.52 -4.15
CA GLU A 361 -35.84 12.08 -3.45
C GLU A 361 -34.54 11.27 -3.67
N LEU A 362 -34.62 9.98 -4.03
CA LEU A 362 -33.45 9.08 -4.18
C LEU A 362 -32.92 8.93 -5.63
N GLY A 363 -33.29 9.85 -6.52
CA GLY A 363 -33.13 9.78 -7.98
C GLY A 363 -31.75 9.53 -8.64
N PRO A 364 -30.58 9.47 -7.96
CA PRO A 364 -29.32 9.08 -8.63
C PRO A 364 -28.79 7.67 -8.34
N TYR A 365 -29.12 7.04 -7.20
CA TYR A 365 -28.35 5.87 -6.71
C TYR A 365 -28.93 4.50 -7.10
N ILE A 366 -30.19 4.44 -7.56
CA ILE A 366 -30.80 3.24 -8.17
C ILE A 366 -31.51 3.66 -9.47
N ARG A 367 -30.80 3.66 -10.61
CA ARG A 367 -31.45 3.89 -11.92
C ARG A 367 -32.21 2.65 -12.43
N LEU A 368 -33.53 2.74 -12.37
CA LEU A 368 -34.52 1.94 -13.12
C LEU A 368 -34.12 1.73 -14.59
N ALA A 369 -33.87 0.49 -15.05
CA ALA A 369 -33.80 0.17 -16.48
C ALA A 369 -35.21 0.19 -17.09
N GLN A 370 -35.71 1.38 -17.41
CA GLN A 370 -36.72 1.51 -18.45
C GLN A 370 -35.99 1.59 -19.79
N GLU A 371 -36.43 0.78 -20.77
CA GLU A 371 -36.04 0.83 -22.20
C GLU A 371 -34.88 -0.07 -22.70
N ALA A 372 -34.83 -1.35 -22.34
CA ALA A 372 -33.99 -2.33 -23.06
C ALA A 372 -34.75 -3.60 -23.51
N GLN A 373 -36.05 -3.48 -23.79
CA GLN A 373 -36.83 -4.52 -24.47
C GLN A 373 -37.00 -4.15 -25.95
N GLN A 374 -35.92 -4.27 -26.72
CA GLN A 374 -35.93 -4.47 -28.16
C GLN A 374 -34.48 -4.61 -28.58
N GLU A 375 -34.04 -5.86 -28.79
CA GLU A 375 -32.87 -6.32 -29.54
C GLU A 375 -32.23 -7.52 -28.84
N ARG A 376 -32.83 -8.70 -29.07
CA ARG A 376 -32.01 -9.87 -29.39
C ARG A 376 -31.94 -9.96 -30.91
N PRO A 377 -30.80 -10.38 -31.45
CA PRO A 377 -30.78 -11.74 -31.95
C PRO A 377 -29.54 -12.52 -31.51
N SER A 378 -29.77 -13.78 -31.12
CA SER A 378 -28.75 -14.83 -31.10
C SER A 378 -28.25 -15.11 -32.53
N PRO A 379 -27.06 -15.70 -32.73
CA PRO A 379 -26.51 -15.92 -34.06
C PRO A 379 -27.32 -16.98 -34.82
N ILE A 380 -27.93 -16.57 -35.94
CA ILE A 380 -28.64 -17.43 -36.88
C ILE A 380 -27.61 -18.04 -37.84
N ASN A 381 -27.44 -19.37 -37.81
CA ASN A 381 -26.39 -20.05 -38.58
C ASN A 381 -26.79 -20.44 -40.01
N LYS A 382 -28.05 -20.25 -40.46
CA LYS A 382 -28.46 -20.48 -41.86
C LYS A 382 -29.60 -19.55 -42.32
N LEU A 383 -29.48 -19.04 -43.54
CA LEU A 383 -30.47 -18.16 -44.19
C LEU A 383 -31.84 -18.85 -44.43
N SER A 384 -31.88 -20.18 -44.43
CA SER A 384 -33.12 -20.98 -44.58
C SER A 384 -34.06 -20.87 -43.38
N ASP A 385 -33.52 -20.61 -42.19
CA ASP A 385 -34.29 -20.60 -40.94
C ASP A 385 -35.04 -19.27 -40.74
N VAL A 386 -34.64 -18.23 -41.50
CA VAL A 386 -35.27 -16.90 -41.52
C VAL A 386 -36.57 -16.89 -42.34
N ILE A 387 -36.68 -17.74 -43.36
CA ILE A 387 -37.82 -17.72 -44.30
C ILE A 387 -39.08 -18.37 -43.69
N ALA A 388 -38.92 -19.26 -42.70
CA ALA A 388 -40.05 -19.93 -42.04
C ALA A 388 -40.78 -19.07 -41.00
N THR A 389 -40.16 -17.99 -40.50
CA THR A 389 -40.69 -17.19 -39.38
C THR A 389 -41.45 -15.94 -39.79
N TRP A 390 -41.41 -15.54 -41.07
CA TRP A 390 -41.93 -14.24 -41.51
C TRP A 390 -42.96 -14.27 -42.66
N LEU A 391 -43.35 -15.46 -43.16
CA LEU A 391 -44.37 -15.59 -44.21
C LEU A 391 -45.63 -16.28 -43.66
N PRO A 392 -46.83 -15.70 -43.85
CA PRO A 392 -48.09 -16.39 -43.59
C PRO A 392 -48.17 -17.69 -44.39
N ALA A 393 -48.79 -18.73 -43.82
CA ALA A 393 -48.84 -20.09 -44.39
C ALA A 393 -49.29 -20.12 -45.87
N GLU A 394 -50.13 -19.16 -46.28
CA GLU A 394 -50.67 -19.02 -47.64
C GLU A 394 -49.63 -18.60 -48.71
N GLN A 395 -48.43 -18.15 -48.31
CA GLN A 395 -47.35 -17.81 -49.24
C GLN A 395 -46.20 -18.83 -49.25
N GLN A 396 -46.22 -19.83 -48.37
CA GLN A 396 -45.20 -20.89 -48.35
C GLN A 396 -45.40 -21.90 -49.50
N ASP A 397 -46.65 -22.14 -49.92
CA ASP A 397 -46.98 -23.07 -51.01
C ASP A 397 -46.57 -22.59 -52.41
N LYS A 398 -46.24 -21.30 -52.59
CA LYS A 398 -45.79 -20.75 -53.88
C LYS A 398 -44.28 -20.82 -54.12
N LEU A 399 -43.50 -21.23 -53.12
CA LEU A 399 -42.05 -21.42 -53.22
C LEU A 399 -41.64 -22.87 -53.53
N ALA A 400 -42.60 -23.79 -53.63
CA ALA A 400 -42.35 -25.20 -53.96
C ALA A 400 -42.52 -25.56 -55.45
N GLU A 401 -42.97 -24.62 -56.31
CA GLU A 401 -43.14 -24.84 -57.77
C GLU A 401 -42.16 -24.04 -58.66
N GLY A 402 -41.03 -23.58 -58.14
CA GLY A 402 -40.01 -22.86 -58.93
C GLY A 402 -38.59 -23.25 -58.59
#